data_AF-A0A3D8Q0U8-F1
#
_entry.id   AF-A0A3D8Q0U8-F1
#
_cell.length_a   1.000
_cell.length_b   1.000
_cell.length_c   1.000
_cell.angle_alpha   90.00
_cell.angle_beta   90.00
_cell.angle_gamma   90.00
#
_symmetry.space_group_name_H-M   'P 1'
#
loop_
_entity.id
_entity.type
_entity.pdbx_description
1 polymer ?
#
loop_
_entity_poly.entity_id
_entity_poly.type
_entity_poly.pdbx_seq_one_letter_code
_entity_poly.pdbx_strand_id
1 'polypeptide(L)'
;MSFFIILLLVFIIVGYISDNQSGQSQGSNNENERSNRSSNNNHSNDDFQSYLDGIDYDCDGTFDRGFYNPETRLRIKGPMKSYDILTERYFYSFYDGTLEFKDENTKVSIRLVISKDKRIVPAIFHINGDLYKPVDYNGDFIESIQSISINDIHVSRTVCFIMVQLENYPIRQITYDTISGILIDVIAFNMLTRNKVIIEFEEDYITVAKDYKYNFEDTYKRFRDIVINKISNYLLNNNYLAKSHIYEVEEWLSILELPNDTTDIAIIRKQYRTLARKYHPDLHHNTEDQMKKINMAYDNLQQYFAS
;
A
#
# COMPACT_ATOMS: atom_id res chain seq x y z
N MET A 1 14.70 -7.71 -17.36
CA MET A 1 15.33 -8.76 -16.52
C MET A 1 15.80 -8.27 -15.13
N SER A 2 15.50 -7.04 -14.68
CA SER A 2 16.05 -6.48 -13.42
C SER A 2 15.13 -6.55 -12.20
N PHE A 3 13.82 -6.78 -12.37
CA PHE A 3 12.85 -6.66 -11.27
C PHE A 3 12.85 -7.85 -10.30
N PHE A 4 13.07 -9.06 -10.81
CA PHE A 4 12.96 -10.31 -10.03
C PHE A 4 14.14 -10.57 -9.08
N ILE A 5 15.35 -10.11 -9.43
CA ILE A 5 16.54 -10.29 -8.58
C ILE A 5 16.55 -9.28 -7.43
N ILE A 6 15.98 -8.08 -7.66
CA ILE A 6 15.91 -7.02 -6.64
C ILE A 6 14.85 -7.35 -5.58
N LEU A 7 13.67 -7.86 -5.98
CA LEU A 7 12.61 -8.22 -5.04
C LEU A 7 13.07 -9.30 -4.04
N LEU A 8 13.90 -10.26 -4.49
CA LEU A 8 14.44 -11.33 -3.64
C LEU A 8 15.56 -10.85 -2.70
N LEU A 9 16.38 -9.87 -3.13
CA LEU A 9 17.46 -9.28 -2.32
C LEU A 9 16.92 -8.36 -1.21
N VAL A 10 15.78 -7.70 -1.43
CA VAL A 10 15.17 -6.82 -0.41
C VAL A 10 14.55 -7.61 0.74
N PHE A 11 14.09 -8.85 0.52
CA PHE A 11 13.64 -9.74 1.60
C PHE A 11 14.76 -10.10 2.57
N ILE A 12 16.00 -10.23 2.07
CA ILE A 12 17.17 -10.49 2.92
C ILE A 12 17.49 -9.25 3.77
N ILE A 13 17.37 -8.04 3.21
CA ILE A 13 17.70 -6.80 3.93
C ILE A 13 16.65 -6.50 5.02
N VAL A 14 15.35 -6.65 4.75
CA VAL A 14 14.31 -6.38 5.76
C VAL A 14 14.34 -7.39 6.91
N GLY A 15 14.69 -8.66 6.65
CA GLY A 15 14.95 -9.65 7.72
C GLY A 15 16.19 -9.30 8.56
N TYR A 16 17.29 -8.88 7.91
CA TYR A 16 18.56 -8.56 8.59
C TYR A 16 18.49 -7.31 9.50
N ILE A 17 17.59 -6.36 9.20
CA ILE A 17 17.39 -5.15 10.01
C ILE A 17 16.64 -5.47 11.32
N SER A 18 15.82 -6.52 11.34
CA SER A 18 15.11 -6.95 12.56
C SER A 18 16.05 -7.59 13.58
N ASP A 19 17.04 -8.36 13.12
CA ASP A 19 18.02 -9.03 14.00
C ASP A 19 18.98 -8.06 14.70
N ASN A 20 19.33 -6.95 14.05
CA ASN A 20 20.30 -5.99 14.59
C ASN A 20 19.76 -5.03 15.68
N GLN A 21 18.47 -5.07 16.00
CA GLN A 21 17.89 -4.26 17.09
C GLN A 21 17.82 -4.97 18.45
N SER A 22 18.14 -6.27 18.52
CA SER A 22 18.18 -7.03 19.78
C SER A 22 19.50 -6.89 20.56
N GLY A 23 20.49 -6.18 20.01
CA GLY A 23 21.86 -6.18 20.51
C GLY A 23 22.38 -4.84 21.00
N GLN A 24 21.77 -4.22 22.02
CA GLN A 24 22.49 -3.30 22.93
C GLN A 24 21.68 -2.96 24.20
N SER A 25 21.71 -3.88 25.16
CA SER A 25 21.60 -3.55 26.59
C SER A 25 22.69 -4.31 27.34
N GLN A 26 23.90 -3.76 27.36
CA GLN A 26 24.91 -4.17 28.33
C GLN A 26 24.73 -3.35 29.61
N GLY A 27 24.47 -4.03 30.72
CA GLY A 27 24.31 -3.43 32.04
C GLY A 27 24.35 -4.46 33.17
N SER A 28 25.57 -4.88 33.51
CA SER A 28 26.06 -5.48 34.77
C SER A 28 25.44 -6.77 35.32
N ASN A 29 26.32 -7.77 35.43
CA ASN A 29 26.25 -8.94 36.30
C ASN A 29 25.75 -8.61 37.71
N ASN A 30 24.78 -9.38 38.19
CA ASN A 30 24.78 -9.88 39.57
C ASN A 30 24.07 -11.24 39.60
N GLU A 31 24.81 -12.23 40.09
CA GLU A 31 24.33 -13.56 40.42
C GLU A 31 23.37 -13.51 41.62
N ASN A 32 22.52 -14.54 41.67
CA ASN A 32 21.76 -15.08 42.81
C ASN A 32 20.30 -14.65 43.02
N GLU A 33 19.56 -15.69 43.40
CA GLU A 33 18.21 -15.72 43.99
C GLU A 33 17.01 -15.76 43.04
N ARG A 34 16.75 -16.99 42.55
CA ARG A 34 15.39 -17.52 42.42
C ARG A 34 14.62 -17.26 43.72
N SER A 35 13.69 -16.32 43.71
CA SER A 35 12.65 -16.21 44.72
C SER A 35 11.28 -16.51 44.11
N ASN A 36 10.70 -17.61 44.57
CA ASN A 36 9.29 -17.93 44.43
C ASN A 36 8.46 -16.79 45.01
N ARG A 37 7.70 -16.08 44.16
CA ARG A 37 6.53 -15.33 44.62
C ARG A 37 5.27 -16.08 44.23
N SER A 38 4.90 -16.99 45.13
CA SER A 38 3.52 -17.36 45.36
C SER A 38 2.74 -16.11 45.80
N SER A 39 1.67 -15.80 45.10
CA SER A 39 0.59 -14.97 45.60
C SER A 39 -0.71 -15.70 45.30
N ASN A 40 -1.09 -16.53 46.28
CA ASN A 40 -2.46 -16.95 46.48
C ASN A 40 -3.32 -15.71 46.76
N ASN A 41 -4.43 -15.53 46.05
CA ASN A 41 -5.74 -15.58 46.68
C ASN A 41 -6.91 -15.51 45.66
N ASN A 42 -7.73 -16.55 45.77
CA ASN A 42 -9.20 -16.55 45.78
C ASN A 42 -9.98 -16.28 44.49
N HIS A 43 -10.37 -17.40 43.88
CA HIS A 43 -11.77 -17.85 43.76
C HIS A 43 -12.84 -16.75 43.54
N SER A 44 -13.15 -16.51 42.27
CA SER A 44 -14.52 -16.51 41.78
C SER A 44 -14.61 -17.57 40.69
N ASN A 45 -15.22 -18.72 41.05
CA ASN A 45 -15.73 -19.69 40.09
C ASN A 45 -16.88 -19.02 39.34
N ASP A 46 -16.58 -18.42 38.20
CA ASP A 46 -17.57 -18.20 37.15
C ASP A 46 -17.21 -19.12 35.99
N ASP A 47 -18.06 -20.14 35.82
CA ASP A 47 -18.17 -21.01 34.67
C ASP A 47 -18.46 -20.20 33.39
N PHE A 48 -17.46 -19.51 32.85
CA PHE A 48 -17.47 -19.07 31.45
C PHE A 48 -16.62 -20.03 30.60
N GLN A 49 -17.21 -21.21 30.41
CA GLN A 49 -16.91 -22.11 29.30
C GLN A 49 -17.21 -21.42 27.95
N SER A 50 -16.30 -20.52 27.53
CA SER A 50 -16.25 -19.93 26.19
C SER A 50 -14.83 -20.01 25.60
N TYR A 51 -14.11 -21.09 25.93
CA TYR A 51 -12.69 -21.29 25.65
C TYR A 51 -12.35 -21.81 24.23
N LEU A 52 -13.24 -21.70 23.23
CA LEU A 52 -13.16 -22.66 22.12
C LEU A 52 -12.53 -22.23 20.79
N ASP A 53 -12.46 -20.97 20.37
CA ASP A 53 -12.21 -20.76 18.93
C ASP A 53 -10.86 -20.12 18.53
N GLY A 54 -9.99 -19.68 19.45
CA GLY A 54 -8.71 -19.08 19.04
C GLY A 54 -7.65 -18.85 20.13
N ILE A 55 -6.57 -18.20 19.70
CA ILE A 55 -5.39 -17.84 20.51
C ILE A 55 -5.07 -16.39 20.24
N ASP A 56 -4.97 -15.63 21.32
CA ASP A 56 -4.67 -14.21 21.28
C ASP A 56 -3.16 -13.99 21.22
N TYR A 57 -2.77 -13.04 20.38
CA TYR A 57 -1.42 -12.49 20.33
C TYR A 57 -1.50 -10.99 20.57
N ASP A 58 -0.75 -10.54 21.57
CA ASP A 58 -0.65 -9.12 21.91
C ASP A 58 0.26 -8.40 20.92
N CYS A 59 -0.03 -7.12 20.67
CA CYS A 59 0.77 -6.26 19.83
C CYS A 59 2.13 -5.90 20.49
N ASP A 60 3.22 -6.05 19.75
CA ASP A 60 4.57 -5.65 20.19
C ASP A 60 4.93 -4.21 19.84
N GLY A 61 4.31 -3.64 18.80
CA GLY A 61 4.68 -2.31 18.30
C GLY A 61 3.55 -1.57 17.60
N THR A 62 3.49 -0.25 17.84
CA THR A 62 2.48 0.64 17.26
C THR A 62 3.11 1.67 16.32
N PHE A 63 2.42 2.00 15.24
CA PHE A 63 2.91 2.93 14.21
C PHE A 63 2.15 4.27 14.23
N ASP A 64 1.29 4.50 15.23
CA ASP A 64 0.42 5.68 15.37
C ASP A 64 1.17 7.01 15.43
N ARG A 65 2.27 7.03 16.18
CA ARG A 65 3.16 8.21 16.31
C ARG A 65 4.13 8.33 15.14
N GLY A 66 4.26 7.23 14.38
CA GLY A 66 5.25 7.02 13.36
C GLY A 66 6.65 6.84 13.90
N PHE A 67 7.49 6.21 13.09
CA PHE A 67 8.91 6.04 13.36
C PHE A 67 9.72 6.43 12.12
N TYR A 68 10.96 6.83 12.34
CA TYR A 68 11.91 7.11 11.27
C TYR A 68 12.95 6.01 11.25
N ASN A 69 13.07 5.31 10.13
CA ASN A 69 14.15 4.35 9.92
C ASN A 69 15.34 5.11 9.31
N PRO A 70 16.47 5.24 10.04
CA PRO A 70 17.63 5.99 9.56
C PRO A 70 18.33 5.31 8.37
N GLU A 71 18.29 3.98 8.28
CA GLU A 71 18.95 3.22 7.21
C GLU A 71 18.22 3.42 5.88
N THR A 72 16.89 3.36 5.92
CA THR A 72 16.07 3.60 4.72
C THR A 72 15.78 5.08 4.51
N ARG A 73 16.06 5.95 5.50
CA ARG A 73 15.69 7.38 5.55
C ARG A 73 14.19 7.60 5.29
N LEU A 74 13.37 6.67 5.76
CA LEU A 74 11.93 6.67 5.55
C LEU A 74 11.22 6.84 6.89
N ARG A 75 10.33 7.82 6.95
CA ARG A 75 9.37 7.93 8.04
C ARG A 75 8.11 7.18 7.65
N ILE A 76 7.65 6.29 8.52
CA ILE A 76 6.41 5.53 8.36
C ILE A 76 5.52 5.86 9.55
N LYS A 77 4.25 6.11 9.31
CA LYS A 77 3.21 6.34 10.33
C LYS A 77 1.90 5.76 9.85
N GLY A 78 1.05 5.28 10.75
CA GLY A 78 -0.33 5.02 10.39
C GLY A 78 -0.96 3.88 11.16
N PRO A 79 -2.15 3.43 10.71
CA PRO A 79 -3.00 2.53 11.45
C PRO A 79 -2.53 1.07 11.34
N MET A 80 -1.35 0.80 11.89
CA MET A 80 -0.70 -0.51 11.81
C MET A 80 -0.16 -0.90 13.18
N LYS A 81 -0.21 -2.19 13.49
CA LYS A 81 0.42 -2.83 14.66
C LYS A 81 1.30 -3.98 14.20
N SER A 82 2.42 -4.20 14.87
CA SER A 82 3.32 -5.33 14.62
C SER A 82 3.20 -6.39 15.70
N TYR A 83 3.40 -7.64 15.30
CA TYR A 83 3.40 -8.81 16.17
C TYR A 83 4.61 -9.69 15.84
N ASP A 84 5.35 -10.08 16.87
CA ASP A 84 6.51 -10.94 16.88
C ASP A 84 6.07 -12.41 16.99
N ILE A 85 5.31 -12.83 15.97
CA ILE A 85 4.74 -14.19 15.89
C ILE A 85 5.47 -15.01 14.82
N LEU A 86 6.31 -14.38 13.99
CA LEU A 86 7.02 -15.04 12.91
C LEU A 86 8.52 -14.96 13.16
N THR A 87 9.21 -16.07 12.92
CA THR A 87 10.65 -16.22 13.21
C THR A 87 11.55 -15.29 12.42
N GLU A 88 11.14 -14.87 11.22
CA GLU A 88 12.00 -14.10 10.29
C GLU A 88 11.53 -12.65 10.08
N ARG A 89 10.33 -12.28 10.57
CA ARG A 89 9.72 -10.98 10.28
C ARG A 89 8.52 -10.66 11.16
N TYR A 90 8.20 -9.38 11.31
CA TYR A 90 6.92 -9.00 11.92
C TYR A 90 5.73 -9.37 11.04
N PHE A 91 4.66 -9.80 11.71
CA PHE A 91 3.30 -9.80 11.18
C PHE A 91 2.67 -8.43 11.44
N TYR A 92 1.85 -7.94 10.51
CA TYR A 92 1.17 -6.65 10.65
C TYR A 92 -0.36 -6.80 10.62
N SER A 93 -1.04 -6.11 11.54
CA SER A 93 -2.48 -5.86 11.48
C SER A 93 -2.75 -4.41 11.12
N PHE A 94 -3.95 -4.15 10.58
CA PHE A 94 -4.33 -2.83 10.06
C PHE A 94 -5.73 -2.43 10.54
N TYR A 95 -5.96 -1.13 10.70
CA TYR A 95 -7.25 -0.56 11.11
C TYR A 95 -7.59 0.71 10.34
N ASP A 96 -8.72 1.33 10.70
CA ASP A 96 -9.16 2.60 10.12
C ASP A 96 -8.16 3.71 10.38
N GLY A 97 -7.68 4.36 9.31
CA GLY A 97 -6.71 5.43 9.45
C GLY A 97 -5.98 5.77 8.17
N THR A 98 -4.90 6.53 8.27
CA THR A 98 -4.07 6.92 7.13
C THR A 98 -2.66 6.39 7.33
N LEU A 99 -2.22 5.50 6.44
CA LEU A 99 -0.81 5.15 6.29
C LEU A 99 -0.09 6.31 5.62
N GLU A 100 1.01 6.77 6.18
CA GLU A 100 1.84 7.85 5.69
C GLU A 100 3.29 7.38 5.56
N PHE A 101 3.87 7.59 4.39
CA PHE A 101 5.26 7.33 4.07
C PHE A 101 5.88 8.66 3.65
N LYS A 102 7.00 9.04 4.27
CA LYS A 102 7.68 10.28 3.95
C LYS A 102 9.19 10.11 3.96
N ASP A 103 9.81 10.45 2.84
CA ASP A 103 11.25 10.70 2.76
C ASP A 103 11.51 12.15 2.28
N GLU A 104 12.72 12.43 1.81
CA GLU A 104 13.12 13.77 1.36
C GLU A 104 12.39 14.24 0.11
N ASN A 105 12.03 13.31 -0.79
CA ASN A 105 11.48 13.61 -2.12
C ASN A 105 10.06 13.08 -2.32
N THR A 106 9.59 12.25 -1.40
CA THR A 106 8.37 11.48 -1.54
C THR A 106 7.50 11.63 -0.31
N LYS A 107 6.22 11.92 -0.53
CA LYS A 107 5.16 11.80 0.47
C LYS A 107 4.02 10.96 -0.10
N VAL A 108 3.82 9.77 0.44
CA VAL A 108 2.69 8.90 0.10
C VAL A 108 1.74 8.85 1.28
N SER A 109 0.45 8.97 1.03
CA SER A 109 -0.59 8.74 2.04
C SER A 109 -1.68 7.83 1.50
N ILE A 110 -2.12 6.84 2.29
CA ILE A 110 -3.12 5.85 1.89
C ILE A 110 -4.14 5.74 3.02
N ARG A 111 -5.37 6.17 2.77
CA ARG A 111 -6.49 6.01 3.70
C ARG A 111 -6.96 4.55 3.66
N LEU A 112 -6.78 3.86 4.77
CA LEU A 112 -7.37 2.54 5.01
C LEU A 112 -8.73 2.70 5.67
N VAL A 113 -9.69 1.92 5.17
CA VAL A 113 -11.04 1.83 5.73
C VAL A 113 -11.44 0.37 5.93
N ILE A 114 -12.01 0.04 7.08
CA ILE A 114 -12.58 -1.27 7.38
C ILE A 114 -13.99 -1.34 6.78
N SER A 115 -14.20 -2.27 5.85
CA SER A 115 -15.51 -2.53 5.27
C SER A 115 -16.44 -3.25 6.26
N LYS A 116 -17.74 -3.34 5.93
CA LYS A 116 -18.72 -4.08 6.75
C LYS A 116 -18.37 -5.56 6.92
N ASP A 117 -17.69 -6.15 5.94
CA ASP A 117 -17.20 -7.53 5.98
C ASP A 117 -15.77 -7.65 6.54
N LYS A 118 -15.32 -6.65 7.31
CA LYS A 118 -14.02 -6.59 8.00
C LYS A 118 -12.80 -6.65 7.08
N ARG A 119 -12.93 -6.26 5.80
CA ARG A 119 -11.78 -6.10 4.91
C ARG A 119 -11.15 -4.72 5.11
N ILE A 120 -9.83 -4.66 5.08
CA ILE A 120 -9.04 -3.44 5.04
C ILE A 120 -8.96 -2.96 3.59
N VAL A 121 -9.55 -1.80 3.31
CA VAL A 121 -9.70 -1.25 1.96
C VAL A 121 -8.87 0.04 1.82
N PRO A 122 -7.90 0.09 0.89
CA PRO A 122 -7.24 1.35 0.54
C PRO A 122 -8.21 2.20 -0.29
N ALA A 123 -8.88 3.15 0.36
CA ALA A 123 -10.00 3.88 -0.22
C ALA A 123 -9.57 5.16 -0.97
N ILE A 124 -8.52 5.82 -0.50
CA ILE A 124 -8.01 7.07 -1.06
C ILE A 124 -6.49 7.04 -0.92
N PHE A 125 -5.75 7.44 -1.96
CA PHE A 125 -4.31 7.59 -1.82
C PHE A 125 -3.78 8.81 -2.54
N HIS A 126 -2.72 9.39 -1.98
CA HIS A 126 -2.00 10.52 -2.56
C HIS A 126 -0.52 10.19 -2.70
N ILE A 127 0.09 10.63 -3.80
CA ILE A 127 1.54 10.59 -4.03
C ILE A 127 1.97 12.02 -4.32
N ASN A 128 2.83 12.58 -3.47
CA ASN A 128 3.31 13.97 -3.56
C ASN A 128 2.21 15.06 -3.63
N GLY A 129 1.00 14.73 -3.17
CA GLY A 129 -0.16 15.63 -3.18
C GLY A 129 -1.18 15.29 -4.27
N ASP A 130 -0.77 14.53 -5.30
CA ASP A 130 -1.67 14.10 -6.36
C ASP A 130 -2.57 12.99 -5.87
N LEU A 131 -3.87 13.16 -6.07
CA LEU A 131 -4.93 12.29 -5.59
C LEU A 131 -5.27 11.23 -6.63
N TYR A 132 -5.33 9.99 -6.19
CA TYR A 132 -5.68 8.86 -7.03
C TYR A 132 -6.92 8.13 -6.52
N LYS A 133 -7.75 7.70 -7.48
CA LYS A 133 -9.01 7.01 -7.24
C LYS A 133 -8.81 5.50 -7.11
N PRO A 134 -9.60 4.81 -6.27
CA PRO A 134 -9.60 3.36 -6.20
C PRO A 134 -10.26 2.75 -7.44
N VAL A 135 -10.03 1.45 -7.61
CA VAL A 135 -10.51 0.67 -8.75
C VAL A 135 -11.60 -0.31 -8.31
N ASP A 136 -12.66 -0.42 -9.09
CA ASP A 136 -13.77 -1.35 -8.85
C ASP A 136 -13.50 -2.79 -9.35
N TYR A 137 -14.50 -3.67 -9.26
CA TYR A 137 -14.43 -5.04 -9.74
C TYR A 137 -14.40 -5.19 -11.27
N ASN A 138 -14.79 -4.16 -12.02
CA ASN A 138 -14.74 -4.13 -13.49
C ASN A 138 -13.38 -3.60 -13.99
N GLY A 139 -12.64 -2.92 -13.12
CA GLY A 139 -11.33 -2.35 -13.42
C GLY A 139 -11.43 -0.89 -13.82
N ASP A 140 -12.54 -0.26 -13.46
CA ASP A 140 -12.85 1.14 -13.74
C ASP A 140 -12.58 1.96 -12.48
N PHE A 141 -12.21 3.22 -12.67
CA PHE A 141 -11.98 4.13 -11.55
C PHE A 141 -13.29 4.61 -10.96
N ILE A 142 -13.34 4.66 -9.63
CA ILE A 142 -14.52 5.15 -8.94
C ILE A 142 -14.47 6.68 -8.89
N GLU A 143 -15.32 7.32 -9.71
CA GLU A 143 -15.28 8.76 -10.00
C GLU A 143 -15.53 9.68 -8.79
N SER A 144 -16.45 9.29 -7.91
CA SER A 144 -16.91 10.13 -6.80
C SER A 144 -16.47 9.59 -5.45
N ILE A 145 -15.46 10.23 -4.86
CA ILE A 145 -14.93 9.91 -3.52
C ILE A 145 -15.99 10.09 -2.42
N GLN A 146 -16.93 11.02 -2.62
CA GLN A 146 -17.97 11.35 -1.64
C GLN A 146 -19.09 10.30 -1.56
N SER A 147 -19.24 9.45 -2.57
CA SER A 147 -20.29 8.43 -2.65
C SER A 147 -19.74 7.01 -2.81
N ILE A 148 -18.45 6.80 -2.52
CA ILE A 148 -17.85 5.46 -2.66
C ILE A 148 -18.50 4.52 -1.66
N SER A 149 -19.23 3.53 -2.17
CA SER A 149 -19.48 2.30 -1.44
C SER A 149 -18.14 1.58 -1.32
N ILE A 150 -17.57 1.56 -0.11
CA ILE A 150 -16.30 0.87 0.20
C ILE A 150 -16.33 -0.59 -0.27
N ASN A 151 -17.52 -1.20 -0.30
CA ASN A 151 -17.71 -2.58 -0.73
C ASN A 151 -17.47 -2.79 -2.23
N ASP A 152 -17.54 -1.73 -3.04
CA ASP A 152 -17.39 -1.78 -4.50
C ASP A 152 -15.91 -1.71 -4.91
N ILE A 153 -15.02 -1.31 -3.98
CA ILE A 153 -13.59 -1.25 -4.23
C ILE A 153 -13.01 -2.67 -4.31
N HIS A 154 -12.32 -2.95 -5.40
CA HIS A 154 -11.52 -4.15 -5.54
C HIS A 154 -10.11 -3.91 -4.97
N VAL A 155 -9.88 -4.36 -3.73
CA VAL A 155 -8.62 -4.15 -2.98
C VAL A 155 -7.36 -4.50 -3.80
N SER A 156 -7.27 -5.71 -4.36
CA SER A 156 -6.04 -6.11 -5.08
C SER A 156 -5.78 -5.28 -6.34
N ARG A 157 -6.81 -4.90 -7.10
CA ARG A 157 -6.65 -4.05 -8.29
C ARG A 157 -6.23 -2.64 -7.91
N THR A 158 -6.83 -2.11 -6.85
CA THR A 158 -6.45 -0.81 -6.29
C THR A 158 -5.01 -0.81 -5.82
N VAL A 159 -4.57 -1.86 -5.11
CA VAL A 159 -3.15 -2.02 -4.72
C VAL A 159 -2.23 -2.09 -5.93
N CYS A 160 -2.56 -2.90 -6.94
CA CYS A 160 -1.76 -2.95 -8.17
C CYS A 160 -1.67 -1.58 -8.84
N PHE A 161 -2.78 -0.83 -8.88
CA PHE A 161 -2.80 0.53 -9.42
C PHE A 161 -1.91 1.48 -8.61
N ILE A 162 -1.97 1.44 -7.27
CA ILE A 162 -1.06 2.20 -6.39
C ILE A 162 0.40 1.90 -6.74
N MET A 163 0.76 0.62 -6.90
CA MET A 163 2.14 0.21 -7.21
C MET A 163 2.58 0.73 -8.58
N VAL A 164 1.74 0.66 -9.62
CA VAL A 164 2.03 1.24 -10.94
C VAL A 164 2.24 2.75 -10.83
N GLN A 165 1.37 3.45 -10.10
CA GLN A 165 1.53 4.89 -9.91
C GLN A 165 2.83 5.21 -9.20
N LEU A 166 3.21 4.46 -8.16
CA LEU A 166 4.49 4.66 -7.47
C LEU A 166 5.71 4.50 -8.41
N GLU A 167 5.69 3.56 -9.36
CA GLU A 167 6.76 3.37 -10.35
C GLU A 167 6.93 4.57 -11.29
N ASN A 168 5.86 5.32 -11.53
CA ASN A 168 5.88 6.51 -12.40
C ASN A 168 6.49 7.74 -11.71
N TYR A 169 6.74 7.70 -10.40
CA TYR A 169 7.39 8.79 -9.66
C TYR A 169 8.88 8.49 -9.45
N PRO A 170 9.72 9.53 -9.30
CA PRO A 170 11.15 9.39 -8.98
C PRO A 170 11.36 9.01 -7.50
N ILE A 171 10.72 7.93 -7.05
CA ILE A 171 10.83 7.43 -5.68
C ILE A 171 12.07 6.54 -5.54
N ARG A 172 12.66 6.53 -4.35
CA ARG A 172 13.78 5.62 -4.06
C ARG A 172 13.28 4.18 -4.03
N GLN A 173 14.04 3.26 -4.61
CA GLN A 173 13.68 1.83 -4.67
C GLN A 173 13.31 1.26 -3.29
N ILE A 174 14.10 1.54 -2.24
CA ILE A 174 13.81 1.08 -0.89
C ILE A 174 12.46 1.59 -0.34
N THR A 175 12.04 2.80 -0.75
CA THR A 175 10.75 3.37 -0.38
C THR A 175 9.62 2.69 -1.15
N TYR A 176 9.80 2.47 -2.45
CA TYR A 176 8.89 1.66 -3.26
C TYR A 176 8.70 0.27 -2.65
N ASP A 177 9.79 -0.45 -2.35
CA ASP A 177 9.74 -1.82 -1.84
C ASP A 177 9.05 -1.90 -0.48
N THR A 178 9.29 -0.91 0.39
CA THR A 178 8.66 -0.84 1.72
C THR A 178 7.14 -0.63 1.59
N ILE A 179 6.72 0.32 0.75
CA ILE A 179 5.29 0.61 0.53
C ILE A 179 4.61 -0.60 -0.10
N SER A 180 5.22 -1.17 -1.15
CA SER A 180 4.77 -2.38 -1.84
C SER A 180 4.63 -3.57 -0.89
N GLY A 181 5.62 -3.78 -0.01
CA GLY A 181 5.60 -4.83 1.01
C GLY A 181 4.40 -4.71 1.95
N ILE A 182 4.13 -3.49 2.45
CA ILE A 182 2.98 -3.23 3.32
C ILE A 182 1.65 -3.43 2.59
N LEU A 183 1.54 -2.99 1.33
CA LEU A 183 0.31 -3.19 0.55
C LEU A 183 0.05 -4.67 0.22
N ILE A 184 1.10 -5.46 0.00
CA ILE A 184 1.02 -6.92 -0.11
C ILE A 184 0.48 -7.50 1.21
N ASP A 185 1.01 -7.03 2.35
CA ASP A 185 0.60 -7.50 3.67
C ASP A 185 -0.86 -7.13 3.97
N VAL A 186 -1.37 -5.98 3.51
CA VAL A 186 -2.80 -5.62 3.58
C VAL A 186 -3.68 -6.66 2.86
N ILE A 187 -3.28 -7.09 1.66
CA ILE A 187 -4.04 -8.12 0.92
C ILE A 187 -3.94 -9.47 1.63
N ALA A 188 -2.75 -9.84 2.10
CA ALA A 188 -2.55 -11.09 2.84
C ALA A 188 -3.39 -11.13 4.12
N PHE A 189 -3.43 -10.03 4.87
CA PHE A 189 -4.27 -9.86 6.05
C PHE A 189 -5.75 -10.07 5.72
N ASN A 190 -6.25 -9.44 4.66
CA ASN A 190 -7.62 -9.65 4.17
C ASN A 190 -7.90 -11.11 3.77
N MET A 191 -6.91 -11.82 3.23
CA MET A 191 -7.05 -13.24 2.94
C MET A 191 -7.12 -14.07 4.22
N LEU A 192 -6.30 -13.78 5.23
CA LEU A 192 -6.33 -14.47 6.52
C LEU A 192 -7.67 -14.28 7.25
N THR A 193 -8.21 -13.06 7.27
CA THR A 193 -9.50 -12.77 7.91
C THR A 193 -10.66 -13.43 7.15
N ARG A 194 -10.66 -13.35 5.81
CA ARG A 194 -11.69 -14.00 4.96
C ARG A 194 -11.69 -15.52 5.13
N ASN A 195 -10.53 -16.14 5.27
CA ASN A 195 -10.39 -17.59 5.45
C ASN A 195 -10.49 -18.02 6.92
N LYS A 196 -10.88 -17.12 7.84
CA LYS A 196 -11.03 -17.41 9.27
C LYS A 196 -9.76 -17.96 9.93
N VAL A 197 -8.59 -17.62 9.38
CA VAL A 197 -7.30 -17.84 10.05
C VAL A 197 -7.16 -16.84 11.19
N ILE A 198 -7.48 -15.58 10.91
CA ILE A 198 -7.69 -14.53 11.91
C ILE A 198 -9.19 -14.41 12.09
N ILE A 199 -9.68 -14.72 13.28
CA ILE A 199 -11.12 -14.69 13.59
C ILE A 199 -11.55 -13.36 14.20
N GLU A 200 -10.61 -12.69 14.87
CA GLU A 200 -10.80 -11.39 15.51
C GLU A 200 -9.51 -10.58 15.43
N PHE A 201 -9.64 -9.26 15.35
CA PHE A 201 -8.54 -8.31 15.43
C PHE A 201 -9.11 -7.01 15.99
N GLU A 202 -8.46 -6.49 17.01
CA GLU A 202 -8.80 -5.23 17.67
C GLU A 202 -7.56 -4.34 17.72
N GLU A 203 -7.61 -3.22 18.46
CA GLU A 203 -6.50 -2.27 18.51
C GLU A 203 -5.21 -2.88 19.06
N ASP A 204 -5.29 -3.77 20.05
CA ASP A 204 -4.11 -4.25 20.78
C ASP A 204 -3.82 -5.76 20.62
N TYR A 205 -4.69 -6.52 19.95
CA TYR A 205 -4.49 -7.96 19.76
C TYR A 205 -5.09 -8.48 18.45
N ILE A 206 -4.62 -9.67 18.05
CA ILE A 206 -5.28 -10.53 17.07
C ILE A 206 -5.62 -11.87 17.70
N THR A 207 -6.73 -12.46 17.28
CA THR A 207 -7.09 -13.83 17.64
C THR A 207 -6.98 -14.73 16.42
N VAL A 208 -6.06 -15.69 16.49
CA VAL A 208 -5.83 -16.70 15.44
C VAL A 208 -6.60 -17.96 15.78
N ALA A 209 -7.28 -18.56 14.80
CA ALA A 209 -8.01 -19.79 15.04
C ALA A 209 -7.07 -20.92 15.48
N LYS A 210 -7.52 -21.74 16.44
CA LYS A 210 -6.69 -22.74 17.13
C LYS A 210 -5.99 -23.72 16.19
N ASP A 211 -6.64 -24.07 15.08
CA ASP A 211 -6.10 -24.96 14.04
C ASP A 211 -4.82 -24.42 13.38
N TYR A 212 -4.59 -23.11 13.48
CA TYR A 212 -3.42 -22.44 12.92
C TYR A 212 -2.34 -22.11 13.94
N LYS A 213 -2.50 -22.45 15.24
CA LYS A 213 -1.55 -22.07 16.30
C LYS A 213 -0.08 -22.30 15.93
N TYR A 214 0.23 -23.50 15.47
CA TYR A 214 1.60 -23.96 15.27
C TYR A 214 2.11 -23.75 13.84
N ASN A 215 1.24 -23.35 12.91
CA ASN A 215 1.58 -23.15 11.50
C ASN A 215 1.11 -21.78 10.98
N PHE A 216 0.83 -20.82 11.88
CA PHE A 216 0.37 -19.49 11.50
C PHE A 216 1.37 -18.81 10.60
N GLU A 217 2.67 -18.93 10.92
CA GLU A 217 3.74 -18.39 10.09
C GLU A 217 3.76 -18.97 8.68
N ASP A 218 3.77 -20.30 8.54
CA ASP A 218 3.73 -20.96 7.23
C ASP A 218 2.45 -20.61 6.45
N THR A 219 1.33 -20.51 7.16
CA THR A 219 0.04 -20.13 6.58
C THR A 219 0.10 -18.71 6.04
N TYR A 220 0.65 -17.78 6.82
CA TYR A 220 0.86 -16.39 6.41
C TYR A 220 1.79 -16.29 5.21
N LYS A 221 2.97 -16.95 5.25
CA LYS A 221 3.93 -17.00 4.14
C LYS A 221 3.25 -17.49 2.85
N ARG A 222 2.50 -18.60 2.93
CA ARG A 222 1.74 -19.14 1.80
C ARG A 222 0.72 -18.14 1.24
N PHE A 223 -0.06 -17.47 2.09
CA PHE A 223 -1.01 -16.45 1.63
C PHE A 223 -0.31 -15.29 0.93
N ARG A 224 0.81 -14.85 1.51
CA ARG A 224 1.62 -13.76 0.95
C ARG A 224 2.24 -14.12 -0.40
N ASP A 225 2.74 -15.34 -0.56
CA ASP A 225 3.27 -15.83 -1.84
C ASP A 225 2.18 -15.89 -2.92
N ILE A 226 0.96 -16.31 -2.54
CA ILE A 226 -0.20 -16.26 -3.44
C ILE A 226 -0.47 -14.82 -3.89
N VAL A 227 -0.40 -13.84 -2.98
CA VAL A 227 -0.58 -12.42 -3.32
C VAL A 227 0.50 -11.94 -4.27
N ILE A 228 1.78 -12.19 -3.96
CA ILE A 228 2.91 -11.79 -4.80
C ILE A 228 2.75 -12.36 -6.21
N ASN A 229 2.49 -13.67 -6.32
CA ASN A 229 2.32 -14.32 -7.62
C ASN A 229 1.13 -13.73 -8.40
N LYS A 230 0.01 -13.44 -7.73
CA LYS A 230 -1.15 -12.81 -8.37
C LYS A 230 -0.87 -11.40 -8.83
N ILE A 231 -0.22 -10.57 -8.00
CA ILE A 231 0.16 -9.19 -8.35
C ILE A 231 1.15 -9.22 -9.52
N SER A 232 2.20 -10.03 -9.46
CA SER A 232 3.17 -10.16 -10.54
C SER A 232 2.49 -10.57 -11.85
N ASN A 233 1.64 -11.59 -11.83
CA ASN A 233 0.87 -11.98 -13.01
C ASN A 233 -0.07 -10.88 -13.49
N TYR A 234 -0.67 -10.12 -12.57
CA TYR A 234 -1.56 -9.02 -12.91
C TYR A 234 -0.80 -7.87 -13.60
N LEU A 235 0.32 -7.44 -13.03
CA LEU A 235 1.17 -6.38 -13.57
C LEU A 235 1.81 -6.79 -14.91
N LEU A 236 2.24 -8.05 -15.05
CA LEU A 236 2.85 -8.56 -16.28
C LEU A 236 1.84 -8.83 -17.41
N ASN A 237 0.68 -9.41 -17.10
CA ASN A 237 -0.23 -9.91 -18.13
C ASN A 237 -1.43 -9.01 -18.43
N ASN A 238 -1.91 -8.20 -17.48
CA ASN A 238 -3.17 -7.44 -17.66
C ASN A 238 -2.98 -6.05 -18.25
N ASN A 239 -1.81 -5.74 -18.83
CA ASN A 239 -1.61 -4.48 -19.57
C ASN A 239 -2.09 -3.27 -18.74
N TYR A 240 -1.93 -3.30 -17.41
CA TYR A 240 -2.40 -2.21 -16.56
C TYR A 240 -1.61 -0.92 -16.80
N LEU A 241 -0.33 -1.06 -17.17
CA LEU A 241 0.44 0.01 -17.79
C LEU A 241 -0.25 0.52 -19.06
N ALA A 242 -0.71 -0.36 -19.95
CA ALA A 242 -1.44 0.06 -21.16
C ALA A 242 -2.80 0.72 -20.84
N LYS A 243 -3.55 0.26 -19.83
CA LYS A 243 -4.80 0.92 -19.38
C LYS A 243 -4.54 2.24 -18.67
N SER A 244 -3.53 2.37 -17.82
CA SER A 244 -3.16 3.66 -17.22
C SER A 244 -2.71 4.63 -18.31
N HIS A 245 -1.95 4.17 -19.31
CA HIS A 245 -1.63 4.97 -20.48
C HIS A 245 -2.85 5.34 -21.31
N ILE A 246 -3.88 4.48 -21.43
CA ILE A 246 -5.13 4.86 -22.11
C ILE A 246 -5.78 6.03 -21.38
N TYR A 247 -5.89 5.99 -20.04
CA TYR A 247 -6.46 7.11 -19.28
C TYR A 247 -5.60 8.39 -19.36
N GLU A 248 -4.27 8.26 -19.35
CA GLU A 248 -3.35 9.38 -19.56
C GLU A 248 -3.51 9.99 -20.97
N VAL A 249 -3.66 9.16 -22.01
CA VAL A 249 -3.91 9.59 -23.39
C VAL A 249 -5.26 10.28 -23.52
N GLU A 250 -6.32 9.74 -22.91
CA GLU A 250 -7.64 10.39 -22.87
C GLU A 250 -7.58 11.75 -22.17
N GLU A 251 -6.84 11.86 -21.06
CA GLU A 251 -6.65 13.14 -20.37
C GLU A 251 -5.89 14.15 -21.25
N TRP A 252 -4.79 13.73 -21.90
CA TRP A 252 -4.03 14.61 -22.80
C TRP A 252 -4.85 15.02 -24.03
N LEU A 253 -5.64 14.11 -24.60
CA LEU A 253 -6.58 14.43 -25.69
C LEU A 253 -7.65 15.41 -25.23
N SER A 254 -8.19 15.23 -24.01
CA SER A 254 -9.14 16.16 -23.42
C SER A 254 -8.53 17.54 -23.18
N ILE A 255 -7.28 17.64 -22.73
CA ILE A 255 -6.56 18.93 -22.58
C ILE A 255 -6.41 19.62 -23.94
N LEU A 256 -6.22 18.84 -25.01
CA LEU A 256 -6.18 19.35 -26.38
C LEU A 256 -7.57 19.55 -27.01
N GLU A 257 -8.66 19.38 -26.25
CA GLU A 257 -10.03 19.50 -26.74
C GLU A 257 -10.32 18.54 -27.93
N LEU A 258 -9.74 17.33 -27.90
CA LEU A 258 -9.89 16.29 -28.92
C LEU A 258 -10.74 15.11 -28.44
N PRO A 259 -11.43 14.40 -29.35
CA PRO A 259 -12.06 13.11 -29.06
C PRO A 259 -11.05 12.08 -28.54
N ASN A 260 -11.47 11.26 -27.56
CA ASN A 260 -10.64 10.22 -26.92
C ASN A 260 -10.14 9.14 -27.91
N ASP A 261 -10.79 8.98 -29.06
CA ASP A 261 -10.40 8.04 -30.12
C ASP A 261 -9.45 8.65 -31.16
N THR A 262 -8.96 9.87 -30.93
CA THR A 262 -8.04 10.55 -31.85
C THR A 262 -6.64 9.93 -31.79
N THR A 263 -6.23 9.28 -32.88
CA THR A 263 -4.90 8.66 -33.02
C THR A 263 -4.01 9.33 -34.08
N ASP A 264 -4.56 10.22 -34.90
CA ASP A 264 -3.81 10.89 -35.97
C ASP A 264 -2.97 12.06 -35.44
N ILE A 265 -1.64 11.89 -35.48
CA ILE A 265 -0.69 12.90 -35.02
C ILE A 265 -0.78 14.23 -35.79
N ALA A 266 -1.24 14.22 -37.04
CA ALA A 266 -1.44 15.44 -37.82
C ALA A 266 -2.61 16.25 -37.29
N ILE A 267 -3.69 15.57 -36.86
CA ILE A 267 -4.84 16.19 -36.20
C ILE A 267 -4.42 16.78 -34.84
N ILE A 268 -3.72 15.98 -34.03
CA ILE A 268 -3.20 16.40 -32.71
C ILE A 268 -2.31 17.65 -32.85
N ARG A 269 -1.37 17.64 -33.80
CA ARG A 269 -0.46 18.78 -34.08
C ARG A 269 -1.21 20.03 -34.56
N LYS A 270 -2.24 19.86 -35.40
CA LYS A 270 -3.06 20.98 -35.88
C LYS A 270 -3.83 21.62 -34.72
N GLN A 271 -4.39 20.80 -33.85
CA GLN A 271 -5.16 21.27 -32.69
C GLN A 271 -4.25 21.95 -31.67
N TYR A 272 -3.09 21.38 -31.37
CA TYR A 272 -2.05 22.02 -30.55
C TYR A 272 -1.73 23.43 -31.04
N ARG A 273 -1.45 23.61 -32.34
CA ARG A 273 -1.14 24.94 -32.92
C ARG A 273 -2.30 25.93 -32.77
N THR A 274 -3.54 25.44 -32.81
CA THR A 274 -4.74 26.26 -32.63
C THR A 274 -4.86 26.74 -31.20
N LEU A 275 -4.69 25.84 -30.22
CA LEU A 275 -4.72 26.17 -28.80
C LEU A 275 -3.51 27.03 -28.38
N ALA A 276 -2.33 26.75 -28.91
CA ALA A 276 -1.12 27.52 -28.65
C ALA A 276 -1.26 28.99 -29.08
N ARG A 277 -1.94 29.26 -30.20
CA ARG A 277 -2.27 30.64 -30.62
C ARG A 277 -3.31 31.29 -29.71
N LYS A 278 -4.31 30.53 -29.27
CA LYS A 278 -5.41 31.00 -28.41
C LYS A 278 -4.97 31.30 -26.98
N TYR A 279 -3.98 30.58 -26.46
CA TYR A 279 -3.53 30.68 -25.07
C TYR A 279 -2.07 31.16 -24.93
N HIS A 280 -1.48 31.74 -25.98
CA HIS A 280 -0.11 32.26 -25.91
C HIS A 280 -0.02 33.40 -24.87
N PRO A 281 0.89 33.32 -23.88
CA PRO A 281 0.98 34.31 -22.81
C PRO A 281 1.32 35.73 -23.31
N ASP A 282 2.06 35.84 -24.42
CA ASP A 282 2.36 37.15 -25.04
C ASP A 282 1.14 37.78 -25.74
N LEU A 283 0.14 36.98 -26.10
CA LEU A 283 -1.08 37.46 -26.80
C LEU A 283 -2.24 37.68 -25.81
N HIS A 284 -2.25 36.95 -24.70
CA HIS A 284 -3.33 36.96 -23.72
C HIS A 284 -2.77 36.87 -22.29
N HIS A 285 -3.16 37.81 -21.43
CA HIS A 285 -2.76 37.79 -20.03
C HIS A 285 -3.40 36.61 -19.27
N ASN A 286 -2.66 36.07 -18.28
CA ASN A 286 -3.09 34.99 -17.38
C ASN A 286 -3.33 33.60 -18.02
N THR A 287 -2.75 33.31 -19.19
CA THR A 287 -2.89 32.00 -19.84
C THR A 287 -1.68 31.07 -19.65
N GLU A 288 -0.67 31.46 -18.88
CA GLU A 288 0.60 30.74 -18.73
C GLU A 288 0.41 29.30 -18.24
N ASP A 289 -0.41 29.11 -17.20
CA ASP A 289 -0.69 27.77 -16.65
C ASP A 289 -1.45 26.87 -17.63
N GLN A 290 -2.37 27.45 -18.40
CA GLN A 290 -3.10 26.73 -19.44
C GLN A 290 -2.15 26.30 -20.57
N MET A 291 -1.24 27.19 -20.98
CA MET A 291 -0.26 26.91 -22.01
C MET A 291 0.74 25.82 -21.58
N LYS A 292 1.15 25.79 -20.31
CA LYS A 292 1.98 24.71 -19.75
C LYS A 292 1.29 23.36 -19.86
N LYS A 293 0.00 23.27 -19.48
CA LYS A 293 -0.80 22.04 -19.62
C LYS A 293 -0.91 21.59 -21.08
N ILE A 294 -1.16 22.51 -22.00
CA ILE A 294 -1.27 22.23 -23.44
C ILE A 294 0.06 21.69 -24.01
N ASN A 295 1.19 22.32 -23.66
CA ASN A 295 2.52 21.85 -24.10
C ASN A 295 2.82 20.45 -23.56
N MET A 296 2.61 20.24 -22.25
CA MET A 296 2.83 18.93 -21.62
C MET A 296 1.99 17.83 -22.27
N ALA A 297 0.69 18.07 -22.48
CA ALA A 297 -0.19 17.11 -23.13
C ALA A 297 0.25 16.78 -24.56
N TYR A 298 0.66 17.78 -25.33
CA TYR A 298 1.16 17.57 -26.69
C TYR A 298 2.46 16.76 -26.72
N ASP A 299 3.43 17.10 -25.89
CA ASP A 299 4.72 16.41 -25.82
C ASP A 299 4.54 14.93 -25.42
N ASN A 300 3.68 14.68 -24.43
CA ASN A 300 3.36 13.33 -23.99
C ASN A 300 2.65 12.52 -25.10
N LEU A 301 1.69 13.11 -25.82
CA LEU A 301 1.04 12.45 -26.96
C LEU A 301 2.02 12.19 -28.11
N GLN A 302 2.96 13.11 -28.37
CA GLN A 302 4.01 12.88 -29.38
C GLN A 302 4.89 11.69 -29.00
N GLN A 303 5.30 11.60 -27.74
CA GLN A 303 6.11 10.49 -27.25
C GLN A 303 5.34 9.16 -27.33
N TYR A 304 4.07 9.17 -26.92
CA TYR A 304 3.21 7.98 -26.93
C TYR A 304 2.98 7.39 -28.33
N PHE A 305 2.72 8.22 -29.33
CA PHE A 305 2.51 7.75 -30.71
C PHE A 305 3.80 7.57 -31.53
N ALA A 306 4.97 7.89 -30.95
CA ALA A 306 6.27 7.71 -31.60
C ALA A 306 6.94 6.35 -31.27
N SER A 307 6.50 5.67 -30.22
CA SER A 307 6.92 4.31 -29.83
C SER A 307 6.13 3.23 -30.55
#